data_AF-A0A1F3V5F0-F1
#
_entry.id   AF-A0A1F3V5F0-F1
#
_cell.length_a   1.000
_cell.length_b   1.000
_cell.length_c   1.000
_cell.angle_alpha   90.00
_cell.angle_beta   90.00
_cell.angle_gamma   90.00
#
_symmetry.space_group_name_H-M   'P 1'
#
loop_
_entity.id
_entity.type
_entity.pdbx_description
1 polymer ?
#
loop_
_entity_poly.entity_id
_entity_poly.type
_entity_poly.pdbx_seq_one_letter_code
_entity_poly.pdbx_strand_id
1 'polypeptide(L)'
;MRKAMRIPLLTLLFLVINFINHNLFAEDNSLALQFTGTLRCQVDIEVLSNYTNNSNARNDFMEAFGNDNLIDIQDNYDGVIHGRIRNKNGGLDLQILISLNFATVQLEFVGSSLVGTVKGVLVNCQQRPPALAELDGEAIYAKVAHILENEQSNLNYYSLVSVFNMLSNAGAVTSISHLDKLLWMLMECRNEDLRVDRMVLIITSMIIGKSQQEINDISKLFEALIDNPRTTVWVMAYIADALGDYDYEVVDYDRLIDKLEKKLDFLIKQETDNPGEYYGDHFMEPPQTDYVKNYINNLDSPEKRKSARINYYLLRQNYSEEQIKSCLIYLQKNGDLESGAPVEYRLRYLYRNIERLLQSIGREGH
;
A
#
# COMPACT_ATOMS: atom_id res chain seq x y z
N MET A 1 -49.19 -3.55 -8.14
CA MET A 1 -48.63 -2.32 -7.54
C MET A 1 -47.84 -2.75 -6.30
N ARG A 2 -46.54 -2.52 -6.08
CA ARG A 2 -45.47 -1.77 -6.75
C ARG A 2 -44.27 -2.72 -6.89
N LYS A 3 -43.66 -2.82 -8.08
CA LYS A 3 -42.34 -3.43 -8.26
C LYS A 3 -41.30 -2.39 -7.83
N ALA A 4 -40.65 -2.60 -6.68
CA ALA A 4 -39.44 -1.86 -6.33
C ALA A 4 -38.25 -2.59 -6.94
N MET A 5 -37.53 -1.88 -7.80
CA MET A 5 -36.34 -2.31 -8.52
C MET A 5 -35.23 -2.52 -7.48
N ARG A 6 -34.92 -3.78 -7.15
CA ARG A 6 -33.72 -4.14 -6.37
C ARG A 6 -32.53 -4.03 -7.31
N ILE A 7 -31.73 -2.98 -7.15
CA ILE A 7 -30.35 -3.01 -7.62
C ILE A 7 -29.62 -3.98 -6.68
N PRO A 8 -28.95 -5.05 -7.16
CA PRO A 8 -28.26 -5.97 -6.28
C PRO A 8 -27.13 -5.21 -5.57
N LEU A 9 -26.99 -5.40 -4.27
CA LEU A 9 -25.90 -4.89 -3.42
C LEU A 9 -24.52 -5.19 -4.06
N LEU A 10 -24.41 -6.30 -4.81
CA LEU A 10 -23.26 -6.66 -5.63
C LEU A 10 -22.86 -5.62 -6.68
N THR A 11 -23.81 -4.88 -7.28
CA THR A 11 -23.52 -3.85 -8.28
C THR A 11 -22.99 -2.57 -7.62
N LEU A 12 -23.43 -2.26 -6.40
CA LEU A 12 -22.89 -1.17 -5.61
C LEU A 12 -21.49 -1.53 -5.07
N LEU A 13 -21.29 -2.77 -4.61
CA LEU A 13 -20.00 -3.31 -4.21
C LEU A 13 -19.02 -3.35 -5.40
N PHE A 14 -19.47 -3.77 -6.59
CA PHE A 14 -18.68 -3.73 -7.82
C PHE A 14 -18.32 -2.31 -8.25
N LEU A 15 -19.21 -1.33 -8.07
CA LEU A 15 -18.91 0.07 -8.36
C LEU A 15 -17.93 0.67 -7.36
N VAL A 16 -17.99 0.28 -6.09
CA VAL A 16 -17.03 0.67 -5.04
C VAL A 16 -15.67 0.02 -5.31
N ILE A 17 -15.60 -1.27 -5.63
CA ILE A 17 -14.36 -1.99 -5.96
C ILE A 17 -13.73 -1.46 -7.26
N ASN A 18 -14.52 -1.17 -8.30
CA ASN A 18 -14.00 -0.56 -9.53
C ASN A 18 -13.59 0.91 -9.35
N PHE A 19 -14.21 1.64 -8.43
CA PHE A 19 -13.81 3.01 -8.08
C PHE A 19 -12.53 3.03 -7.22
N ILE A 20 -12.33 2.01 -6.38
CA ILE A 20 -11.10 1.73 -5.62
C ILE A 20 -9.94 1.39 -6.58
N ASN A 21 -10.19 0.58 -7.61
CA ASN A 21 -9.19 0.18 -8.62
C ASN A 21 -8.75 1.31 -9.57
N HIS A 22 -9.33 2.52 -9.50
CA HIS A 22 -8.97 3.63 -10.39
C HIS A 22 -8.25 4.81 -9.72
N ASN A 23 -7.99 4.79 -8.40
CA ASN A 23 -7.51 5.97 -7.67
C ASN A 23 -6.31 5.77 -6.72
N LEU A 24 -5.53 4.69 -6.85
CA LEU A 24 -4.44 4.36 -5.92
C LEU A 24 -3.06 4.35 -6.58
N PHE A 25 -2.48 5.51 -6.91
CA PHE A 25 -1.01 5.67 -6.97
C PHE A 25 -0.62 7.12 -6.67
N ALA A 26 -0.04 7.36 -5.49
CA ALA A 26 1.07 8.30 -5.28
C ALA A 26 1.57 8.43 -3.82
N GLU A 27 2.89 8.26 -3.62
CA GLU A 27 3.66 8.12 -2.36
C GLU A 27 4.21 9.41 -1.74
N ASP A 28 4.43 9.42 -0.42
CA ASP A 28 5.75 9.58 0.25
C ASP A 28 5.63 9.73 1.81
N ASN A 29 5.86 8.64 2.56
CA ASN A 29 6.74 8.67 3.73
C ASN A 29 7.88 7.70 3.37
N SER A 30 9.14 8.06 3.59
CA SER A 30 10.25 7.13 3.38
C SER A 30 10.27 6.01 4.43
N LEU A 31 9.47 4.98 4.19
CA LEU A 31 9.61 3.63 4.75
C LEU A 31 10.37 2.81 3.70
N ALA A 32 11.69 2.95 3.65
CA ALA A 32 12.51 2.14 2.77
C ALA A 32 12.27 0.65 3.08
N LEU A 33 11.88 -0.12 2.06
CA LEU A 33 11.96 -1.58 2.04
C LEU A 33 13.41 -1.96 2.40
N GLN A 34 13.73 -2.24 3.66
CA GLN A 34 15.07 -2.70 4.03
C GLN A 34 15.18 -4.19 3.78
N PHE A 35 15.51 -4.54 2.54
CA PHE A 35 15.87 -5.89 2.16
C PHE A 35 17.37 -5.94 1.87
N THR A 36 18.09 -6.92 2.42
CA THR A 36 19.45 -7.24 2.00
C THR A 36 19.50 -8.74 1.74
N GLY A 37 20.04 -9.14 0.58
CA GLY A 37 20.11 -10.55 0.19
C GLY A 37 19.81 -10.80 -1.28
N THR A 38 19.65 -12.07 -1.62
CA THR A 38 19.39 -12.50 -3.00
C THR A 38 17.96 -13.05 -3.11
N LEU A 39 17.15 -12.47 -4.00
CA LEU A 39 15.87 -13.03 -4.42
C LEU A 39 16.09 -13.89 -5.66
N ARG A 40 15.31 -14.96 -5.79
CA ARG A 40 15.14 -15.72 -7.03
C ARG A 40 13.75 -15.44 -7.56
N CYS A 41 13.64 -14.76 -8.69
CA CYS A 41 12.35 -14.35 -9.26
C CYS A 41 12.26 -14.74 -10.73
N GLN A 42 11.06 -15.05 -11.19
CA GLN A 42 10.75 -14.91 -12.60
C GLN A 42 10.61 -13.43 -12.94
N VAL A 43 11.08 -13.06 -14.12
CA VAL A 43 11.16 -11.66 -14.54
C VAL A 43 10.43 -11.56 -15.86
N ASP A 44 9.37 -10.76 -15.89
CA ASP A 44 8.69 -10.36 -17.12
C ASP A 44 9.14 -8.95 -17.50
N ILE A 45 9.57 -8.75 -18.74
CA ILE A 45 10.29 -7.55 -19.18
C ILE A 45 9.61 -6.92 -20.38
N GLU A 46 9.38 -5.61 -20.25
CA GLU A 46 9.05 -4.68 -21.32
C GLU A 46 10.25 -3.77 -21.61
N VAL A 47 10.71 -3.75 -22.86
CA VAL A 47 11.82 -2.88 -23.28
C VAL A 47 11.30 -1.48 -23.57
N LEU A 48 11.78 -0.49 -22.82
CA LEU A 48 11.38 0.91 -22.96
C LEU A 48 12.26 1.64 -23.97
N SER A 49 13.57 1.38 -23.94
CA SER A 49 14.51 1.94 -24.92
C SER A 49 15.67 0.99 -25.18
N ASN A 50 16.09 0.93 -26.44
CA ASN A 50 17.27 0.19 -26.86
C ASN A 50 18.32 1.20 -27.34
N TYR A 51 19.51 1.17 -26.74
CA TYR A 51 20.63 2.04 -27.11
C TYR A 51 21.48 1.45 -28.24
N THR A 52 21.18 0.21 -28.62
CA THR A 52 21.70 -0.42 -29.83
C THR A 52 20.64 -0.32 -30.92
N ASN A 53 21.01 -0.15 -32.19
CA ASN A 53 20.06 -0.20 -33.31
C ASN A 53 19.62 -1.65 -33.62
N ASN A 54 19.38 -2.45 -32.58
CA ASN A 54 19.04 -3.86 -32.68
C ASN A 54 17.52 -4.04 -32.58
N SER A 55 16.90 -4.50 -33.68
CA SER A 55 15.47 -4.77 -33.75
C SER A 55 15.02 -5.94 -32.86
N ASN A 56 15.96 -6.79 -32.40
CA ASN A 56 15.69 -7.98 -31.60
C ASN A 56 15.94 -7.77 -30.10
N ALA A 57 16.13 -6.52 -29.66
CA ALA A 57 16.48 -6.17 -28.29
C ALA A 57 15.65 -6.90 -27.23
N ARG A 58 14.33 -6.98 -27.43
CA ARG A 58 13.42 -7.64 -26.49
C ARG A 58 13.76 -9.11 -26.29
N ASN A 59 14.05 -9.85 -27.36
CA ASN A 59 14.40 -11.26 -27.27
C ASN A 59 15.75 -11.43 -26.58
N ASP A 60 16.72 -10.56 -26.88
CA ASP A 60 18.05 -10.60 -26.26
C ASP A 60 17.99 -10.27 -24.76
N PHE A 61 17.13 -9.31 -24.35
CA PHE A 61 16.85 -9.02 -22.95
C PHE A 61 16.16 -10.20 -22.24
N MET A 62 15.18 -10.83 -22.88
CA MET A 62 14.50 -12.00 -22.33
C MET A 62 15.41 -13.23 -22.24
N GLU A 63 16.37 -13.38 -23.15
CA GLU A 63 17.36 -14.46 -23.11
C GLU A 63 18.40 -14.23 -22.00
N ALA A 64 18.90 -12.99 -21.87
CA ALA A 64 19.92 -12.65 -20.88
C ALA A 64 19.37 -12.50 -19.44
N PHE A 65 18.14 -12.01 -19.30
CA PHE A 65 17.54 -11.61 -18.02
C PHE A 65 16.11 -12.11 -17.80
N GLY A 66 15.51 -12.88 -18.73
CA GLY A 66 14.19 -13.48 -18.53
C GLY A 66 14.26 -14.81 -17.77
N ASN A 67 13.12 -15.23 -17.21
CA ASN A 67 12.86 -16.52 -16.52
C ASN A 67 13.86 -16.93 -15.42
N ASP A 68 13.47 -16.92 -14.16
CA ASP A 68 14.26 -17.52 -13.06
C ASP A 68 15.65 -16.90 -12.88
N ASN A 69 15.69 -15.66 -12.39
CA ASN A 69 16.90 -14.88 -12.18
C ASN A 69 17.20 -14.68 -10.71
N LEU A 70 18.49 -14.56 -10.42
CA LEU A 70 18.96 -14.08 -9.13
C LEU A 70 19.04 -12.56 -9.17
N ILE A 71 18.34 -11.95 -8.22
CA ILE A 71 18.31 -10.53 -7.97
C ILE A 71 19.08 -10.27 -6.70
N ASP A 72 20.28 -9.70 -6.83
CA ASP A 72 21.06 -9.28 -5.68
C ASP A 72 20.59 -7.89 -5.26
N ILE A 73 20.04 -7.78 -4.06
CA ILE A 73 19.64 -6.50 -3.49
C ILE A 73 20.85 -5.90 -2.78
N GLN A 74 21.20 -4.68 -3.18
CA GLN A 74 22.45 -4.03 -2.78
C GLN A 74 22.22 -2.92 -1.76
N ASP A 75 21.23 -2.07 -1.99
CA ASP A 75 20.93 -0.90 -1.16
C ASP A 75 19.44 -0.57 -1.24
N ASN A 76 18.95 0.22 -0.28
CA ASN A 76 17.54 0.62 -0.21
C ASN A 76 17.46 2.13 -0.10
N TYR A 77 16.60 2.74 -0.91
CA TYR A 77 16.41 4.20 -0.96
C TYR A 77 14.92 4.51 -0.99
N ASP A 78 14.40 5.13 0.06
CA ASP A 78 13.09 5.80 0.09
C ASP A 78 11.95 5.06 -0.65
N GLY A 79 11.68 3.81 -0.26
CA GLY A 79 10.59 2.99 -0.83
C GLY A 79 10.96 2.19 -2.09
N VAL A 80 12.17 2.40 -2.61
CA VAL A 80 12.72 1.72 -3.78
C VAL A 80 13.93 0.88 -3.38
N ILE A 81 13.92 -0.40 -3.75
CA ILE A 81 15.04 -1.31 -3.54
C ILE A 81 15.98 -1.21 -4.75
N HIS A 82 17.24 -0.86 -4.50
CA HIS A 82 18.27 -0.94 -5.51
C HIS A 82 18.88 -2.35 -5.52
N GLY A 83 18.89 -2.97 -6.68
CA GLY A 83 19.47 -4.28 -6.86
C GLY A 83 20.00 -4.47 -8.27
N ARG A 84 20.40 -5.70 -8.56
CA ARG A 84 20.84 -6.09 -9.89
C ARG A 84 20.30 -7.46 -10.28
N ILE A 85 19.87 -7.60 -11.53
CA ILE A 85 19.55 -8.91 -12.13
C ILE A 85 20.80 -9.39 -12.84
N ARG A 86 21.30 -10.56 -12.43
CA ARG A 86 22.52 -11.10 -13.03
C ARG A 86 22.31 -11.51 -14.47
N ASN A 87 23.26 -11.13 -15.32
CA ASN A 87 23.27 -11.57 -16.71
C ASN A 87 23.71 -13.04 -16.79
N LYS A 88 22.85 -13.91 -17.33
CA LYS A 88 23.13 -15.35 -17.44
C LYS A 88 24.27 -15.69 -18.39
N ASN A 89 24.58 -14.80 -19.33
CA ASN A 89 25.59 -15.00 -20.37
C ASN A 89 26.96 -14.44 -19.98
N GLY A 90 27.17 -14.03 -18.72
CA GLY A 90 28.47 -13.56 -18.21
C GLY A 90 28.84 -12.12 -18.62
N GLY A 91 27.84 -11.30 -18.97
CA GLY A 91 27.97 -9.86 -19.27
C GLY A 91 27.69 -8.95 -18.08
N LEU A 92 27.49 -7.65 -18.34
CA LEU A 92 27.09 -6.69 -17.30
C LEU A 92 25.66 -6.96 -16.83
N ASP A 93 25.49 -6.93 -15.51
CA ASP A 93 24.21 -7.10 -14.85
C ASP A 93 23.27 -5.91 -15.14
N LEU A 94 21.97 -6.18 -15.13
CA LEU A 94 20.95 -5.14 -15.21
C LEU A 94 20.81 -4.50 -13.83
N GLN A 95 21.13 -3.21 -13.70
CA GLN A 95 20.87 -2.48 -12.47
C GLN A 95 19.37 -2.16 -12.42
N ILE A 96 18.73 -2.41 -11.28
CA ILE A 96 17.29 -2.27 -11.14
C ILE A 96 16.91 -1.49 -9.89
N LEU A 97 15.80 -0.79 -10.01
CA LEU A 97 15.05 -0.15 -8.95
C LEU A 97 13.71 -0.86 -8.83
N ILE A 98 13.43 -1.47 -7.68
CA ILE A 98 12.24 -2.30 -7.43
C ILE A 98 11.31 -1.54 -6.49
N SER A 99 10.02 -1.56 -6.76
CA SER A 99 8.97 -1.06 -5.88
C SER A 99 7.81 -2.05 -5.78
N LEU A 100 7.01 -1.96 -4.71
CA LEU A 100 5.79 -2.75 -4.58
C LEU A 100 4.61 -1.97 -5.17
N ASN A 101 3.98 -2.52 -6.21
CA ASN A 101 2.70 -2.03 -6.67
C ASN A 101 1.60 -2.52 -5.72
N PHE A 102 1.02 -1.61 -4.94
CA PHE A 102 -0.02 -1.94 -3.95
C PHE A 102 -1.39 -2.28 -4.56
N ALA A 103 -1.68 -1.82 -5.77
CA ALA A 103 -2.95 -2.13 -6.44
C ALA A 103 -2.97 -3.57 -6.97
N THR A 104 -1.83 -4.07 -7.44
CA THR A 104 -1.69 -5.45 -7.95
C THR A 104 -1.03 -6.39 -6.96
N VAL A 105 -0.45 -5.86 -5.88
CA VAL A 105 0.37 -6.58 -4.89
C VAL A 105 1.54 -7.32 -5.58
N GLN A 106 2.16 -6.66 -6.56
CA GLN A 106 3.29 -7.20 -7.32
C GLN A 106 4.53 -6.33 -7.18
N LEU A 107 5.71 -6.93 -7.15
CA LEU A 107 6.97 -6.20 -7.20
C LEU A 107 7.22 -5.78 -8.64
N GLU A 108 7.19 -4.48 -8.92
CA GLU A 108 7.58 -3.92 -10.21
C GLU A 108 9.02 -3.44 -10.16
N PHE A 109 9.69 -3.37 -11.31
CA PHE A 109 11.00 -2.77 -11.38
C PHE A 109 11.21 -1.96 -12.66
N VAL A 110 12.11 -0.99 -12.58
CA VAL A 110 12.72 -0.35 -13.74
C VAL A 110 14.21 -0.65 -13.72
N GLY A 111 14.76 -0.96 -14.88
CA GLY A 111 16.14 -1.40 -15.02
C GLY A 111 16.88 -0.67 -16.12
N SER A 112 18.19 -0.52 -15.94
CA SER A 112 19.09 0.03 -16.95
C SER A 112 20.38 -0.78 -17.06
N SER A 113 20.87 -0.89 -18.30
CA SER A 113 22.13 -1.51 -18.65
C SER A 113 22.76 -0.74 -19.81
N LEU A 114 23.97 -1.12 -20.22
CA LEU A 114 24.63 -0.51 -21.40
C LEU A 114 23.86 -0.72 -22.71
N VAL A 115 22.94 -1.68 -22.78
CA VAL A 115 22.18 -1.99 -24.00
C VAL A 115 20.80 -1.33 -24.04
N GLY A 116 20.28 -0.82 -22.92
CA GLY A 116 18.96 -0.18 -22.90
C GLY A 116 18.32 -0.10 -21.51
N THR A 117 17.10 0.43 -21.50
CA THR A 117 16.24 0.51 -20.31
C THR A 117 14.99 -0.35 -20.47
N VAL A 118 14.54 -0.90 -19.34
CA VAL A 118 13.42 -1.82 -19.27
C VAL A 118 12.51 -1.48 -18.08
N LYS A 119 11.24 -1.83 -18.20
CA LYS A 119 10.31 -1.97 -17.07
C LYS A 119 9.94 -3.46 -16.97
N GLY A 120 9.65 -3.94 -15.77
CA GLY A 120 9.16 -5.30 -15.62
C GLY A 120 8.45 -5.56 -14.32
N VAL A 121 8.00 -6.80 -14.18
CA VAL A 121 7.38 -7.33 -12.97
C VAL A 121 8.19 -8.52 -12.49
N LEU A 122 8.46 -8.56 -11.19
CA LEU A 122 9.05 -9.70 -10.53
C LEU A 122 7.91 -10.62 -10.07
N VAL A 123 7.91 -11.83 -10.62
CA VAL A 123 6.88 -12.83 -10.42
C VAL A 123 7.50 -14.02 -9.69
N ASN A 124 6.72 -14.70 -8.85
CA ASN A 124 7.16 -15.90 -8.14
C ASN A 124 8.51 -15.70 -7.41
N CYS A 125 8.66 -14.53 -6.77
CA CYS A 125 9.86 -14.19 -6.02
C CYS A 125 9.98 -15.04 -4.77
N GLN A 126 11.04 -15.81 -4.70
CA GLN A 126 11.46 -16.53 -3.52
C GLN A 126 12.70 -15.84 -2.99
N GLN A 127 12.69 -15.36 -1.75
CA GLN A 127 13.96 -15.17 -1.04
C GLN A 127 14.76 -16.44 -1.21
N ARG A 128 16.01 -16.35 -1.65
CA ARG A 128 16.93 -17.47 -1.43
C ARG A 128 17.03 -17.55 0.08
N PRO A 129 16.27 -18.43 0.72
CA PRO A 129 16.01 -18.22 2.12
C PRO A 129 17.22 -18.72 2.88
N PRO A 130 17.48 -18.25 4.11
CA PRO A 130 17.79 -19.25 5.13
C PRO A 130 16.52 -20.11 5.24
N ALA A 131 16.42 -21.15 4.40
CA ALA A 131 15.47 -22.25 4.46
C ALA A 131 14.07 -21.95 5.08
N LEU A 132 13.27 -21.06 4.51
CA LEU A 132 11.84 -20.93 4.84
C LEU A 132 11.03 -22.10 4.27
N ALA A 133 11.56 -22.74 3.21
CA ALA A 133 11.08 -24.03 2.70
C ALA A 133 11.33 -25.21 3.65
N GLU A 134 11.97 -24.99 4.80
CA GLU A 134 12.24 -26.03 5.82
C GLU A 134 11.63 -25.68 7.20
N LEU A 135 10.96 -24.53 7.34
CA LEU A 135 10.28 -24.20 8.60
C LEU A 135 8.88 -24.80 8.58
N ASP A 136 8.66 -25.79 9.44
CA ASP A 136 7.32 -26.28 9.71
C ASP A 136 6.46 -25.18 10.39
N GLY A 137 5.14 -25.42 10.44
CA GLY A 137 4.20 -24.48 11.03
C GLY A 137 4.50 -24.14 12.50
N GLU A 138 5.13 -25.03 13.26
CA GLU A 138 5.50 -24.79 14.66
C GLU A 138 6.62 -23.76 14.77
N ALA A 139 7.64 -23.84 13.90
CA ALA A 139 8.71 -22.87 13.87
C ALA A 139 8.21 -21.47 13.45
N ILE A 140 7.21 -21.41 12.58
CA ILE A 140 6.57 -20.15 12.16
C ILE A 140 5.75 -19.57 13.31
N TYR A 141 4.95 -20.41 13.99
CA TYR A 141 4.22 -20.02 15.19
C TYR A 141 5.16 -19.41 16.23
N ALA A 142 6.24 -20.12 16.57
CA ALA A 142 7.19 -19.68 17.61
C ALA A 142 7.84 -18.33 17.27
N LYS A 143 8.21 -18.12 15.99
CA LYS A 143 8.78 -16.85 15.53
C LYS A 143 7.79 -15.69 15.62
N VAL A 144 6.57 -15.89 15.11
CA VAL A 144 5.53 -14.85 15.13
C VAL A 144 5.12 -14.53 16.57
N ALA A 145 4.88 -15.55 17.39
CA ALA A 145 4.57 -15.37 18.81
C ALA A 145 5.66 -14.55 19.51
N HIS A 146 6.94 -14.87 19.29
CA HIS A 146 8.05 -14.12 19.87
C HIS A 146 8.08 -12.65 19.44
N ILE A 147 7.80 -12.36 18.17
CA ILE A 147 7.70 -10.96 17.68
C ILE A 147 6.57 -10.23 18.41
N LEU A 148 5.38 -10.83 18.45
CA LEU A 148 4.19 -10.20 19.06
C LEU A 148 4.33 -10.02 20.58
N GLU A 149 4.98 -10.96 21.27
CA GLU A 149 5.26 -10.87 22.71
C GLU A 149 6.28 -9.78 23.05
N ASN A 150 7.30 -9.60 22.23
CA ASN A 150 8.33 -8.59 22.48
C ASN A 150 7.87 -7.19 22.08
N GLU A 151 6.97 -7.08 21.10
CA GLU A 151 6.56 -5.79 20.54
C GLU A 151 5.18 -5.30 21.00
N GLN A 152 4.50 -5.98 21.94
CA GLN A 152 3.13 -5.71 22.43
C GLN A 152 2.58 -4.28 22.21
N SER A 153 3.23 -3.25 22.77
CA SER A 153 2.79 -1.84 22.69
C SER A 153 3.56 -0.98 21.67
N ASN A 154 4.60 -1.55 21.05
CA ASN A 154 5.53 -0.89 20.14
C ASN A 154 5.58 -1.59 18.77
N LEU A 155 4.56 -2.41 18.45
CA LEU A 155 4.51 -3.18 17.21
C LEU A 155 4.54 -2.20 16.05
N ASN A 156 5.70 -2.09 15.41
CA ASN A 156 5.90 -1.13 14.34
C ASN A 156 5.44 -1.74 13.00
N TYR A 157 5.35 -0.89 11.98
CA TYR A 157 4.90 -1.28 10.65
C TYR A 157 5.69 -2.46 10.05
N TYR A 158 7.02 -2.53 10.28
CA TYR A 158 7.87 -3.58 9.74
C TYR A 158 7.58 -4.94 10.36
N SER A 159 7.47 -4.96 11.68
CA SER A 159 7.15 -6.19 12.42
C SER A 159 5.76 -6.69 12.04
N LEU A 160 4.81 -5.78 11.83
CA LEU A 160 3.48 -6.10 11.35
C LEU A 160 3.47 -6.69 9.91
N VAL A 161 4.22 -6.11 8.97
CA VAL A 161 4.37 -6.65 7.60
C VAL A 161 5.13 -7.99 7.60
N SER A 162 6.14 -8.12 8.45
CA SER A 162 6.90 -9.36 8.63
C SER A 162 5.97 -10.48 9.12
N VAL A 163 5.16 -10.21 10.14
CA VAL A 163 4.11 -11.11 10.62
C VAL A 163 3.11 -11.45 9.51
N PHE A 164 2.62 -10.46 8.77
CA PHE A 164 1.72 -10.70 7.63
C PHE A 164 2.33 -11.64 6.58
N ASN A 165 3.57 -11.39 6.16
CA ASN A 165 4.25 -12.21 5.18
C ASN A 165 4.52 -13.62 5.70
N MET A 166 4.92 -13.78 6.97
CA MET A 166 5.13 -15.08 7.58
C MET A 166 3.82 -15.87 7.62
N LEU A 167 2.72 -15.27 8.09
CA LEU A 167 1.44 -15.99 8.22
C LEU A 167 0.76 -16.25 6.87
N SER A 168 0.75 -15.26 5.97
CA SER A 168 0.07 -15.36 4.67
C SER A 168 0.78 -16.30 3.70
N ASN A 169 2.13 -16.26 3.66
CA ASN A 169 2.90 -17.13 2.75
C ASN A 169 3.04 -18.54 3.31
N ALA A 170 3.10 -18.70 4.63
CA ALA A 170 3.15 -20.02 5.25
C ALA A 170 1.86 -20.81 5.06
N GLY A 171 0.70 -20.16 5.13
CA GLY A 171 -0.60 -20.81 4.95
C GLY A 171 -0.73 -21.54 3.60
N ALA A 172 0.02 -21.14 2.58
CA ALA A 172 0.05 -21.81 1.28
C ALA A 172 0.94 -23.07 1.24
N VAL A 173 1.80 -23.29 2.25
CA VAL A 173 2.86 -24.32 2.22
C VAL A 173 2.80 -25.26 3.43
N THR A 174 2.39 -24.77 4.61
CA THR A 174 2.28 -25.54 5.85
C THR A 174 1.11 -25.05 6.70
N SER A 175 0.43 -25.96 7.38
CA SER A 175 -0.52 -25.61 8.43
C SER A 175 0.25 -25.02 9.62
N ILE A 176 -0.19 -23.88 10.14
CA ILE A 176 0.34 -23.28 11.37
C ILE A 176 -0.58 -23.69 12.52
N SER A 177 -0.05 -24.49 13.43
CA SER A 177 -0.75 -24.87 14.66
C SER A 177 -1.13 -23.61 15.46
N HIS A 178 -2.37 -23.53 15.92
CA HIS A 178 -2.86 -22.40 16.73
C HIS A 178 -2.79 -21.02 16.06
N LEU A 179 -3.02 -20.95 14.74
CA LEU A 179 -3.11 -19.67 14.02
C LEU A 179 -4.12 -18.71 14.70
N ASP A 180 -5.22 -19.23 15.24
CA ASP A 180 -6.20 -18.50 16.03
C ASP A 180 -5.56 -17.70 17.18
N LYS A 181 -4.63 -18.31 17.93
CA LYS A 181 -3.93 -17.64 19.03
C LYS A 181 -3.02 -16.53 18.54
N LEU A 182 -2.31 -16.72 17.42
CA LEU A 182 -1.47 -15.68 16.84
C LEU A 182 -2.30 -14.48 16.37
N LEU A 183 -3.47 -14.75 15.77
CA LEU A 183 -4.40 -13.69 15.34
C LEU A 183 -4.96 -12.94 16.55
N TRP A 184 -5.29 -13.63 17.64
CA TRP A 184 -5.67 -13.00 18.90
C TRP A 184 -4.56 -12.12 19.47
N MET A 185 -3.33 -12.65 19.57
CA MET A 185 -2.18 -11.88 20.06
C MET A 185 -1.93 -10.64 19.19
N LEU A 186 -2.03 -10.80 17.86
CA LEU A 186 -1.89 -9.69 16.93
C LEU A 186 -2.95 -8.62 17.19
N MET A 187 -4.22 -9.00 17.33
CA MET A 187 -5.30 -8.08 17.69
C MET A 187 -5.09 -7.41 19.04
N GLU A 188 -4.45 -8.05 20.02
CA GLU A 188 -4.17 -7.45 21.32
C GLU A 188 -3.04 -6.42 21.28
N CYS A 189 -2.15 -6.49 20.28
CA CYS A 189 -1.11 -5.48 20.10
C CYS A 189 -1.74 -4.09 19.93
N ARG A 190 -1.15 -3.12 20.65
CA ARG A 190 -1.54 -1.71 20.62
C ARG A 190 -0.41 -0.87 20.08
N ASN A 191 -0.75 0.24 19.43
CA ASN A 191 0.23 1.22 19.01
C ASN A 191 -0.30 2.63 19.29
N GLU A 192 0.59 3.55 19.70
CA GLU A 192 0.26 4.97 19.87
C GLU A 192 -0.10 5.64 18.54
N ASP A 193 0.51 5.17 17.44
CA ASP A 193 0.09 5.51 16.09
C ASP A 193 -1.21 4.79 15.74
N LEU A 194 -2.30 5.55 15.74
CA LEU A 194 -3.64 5.10 15.37
C LEU A 194 -3.70 4.43 13.99
N ARG A 195 -2.79 4.77 13.07
CA ARG A 195 -2.69 4.11 11.76
C ARG A 195 -2.24 2.67 11.94
N VAL A 196 -1.13 2.45 12.64
CA VAL A 196 -0.58 1.11 12.89
C VAL A 196 -1.55 0.29 13.74
N ASP A 197 -2.16 0.92 14.76
CA ASP A 197 -3.17 0.30 15.64
C ASP A 197 -4.39 -0.19 14.86
N ARG A 198 -4.80 0.51 13.79
CA ARG A 198 -5.87 0.06 12.88
C ARG A 198 -5.37 -1.00 11.90
N MET A 199 -4.16 -0.84 11.34
CA MET A 199 -3.58 -1.79 10.38
C MET A 199 -3.46 -3.21 10.93
N VAL A 200 -3.22 -3.34 12.23
CA VAL A 200 -3.30 -4.62 12.95
C VAL A 200 -4.62 -5.35 12.65
N LEU A 201 -5.76 -4.66 12.73
CA LEU A 201 -7.08 -5.25 12.47
C LEU A 201 -7.27 -5.63 11.01
N ILE A 202 -6.81 -4.77 10.10
CA ILE A 202 -6.88 -5.01 8.65
C ILE A 202 -6.06 -6.24 8.28
N ILE A 203 -4.80 -6.30 8.73
CA ILE A 203 -3.89 -7.41 8.45
C ILE A 203 -4.43 -8.71 9.06
N THR A 204 -4.97 -8.66 10.27
CA THR A 204 -5.65 -9.81 10.86
C THR A 204 -6.78 -10.31 9.97
N SER A 205 -7.65 -9.41 9.50
CA SER A 205 -8.75 -9.74 8.60
C SER A 205 -8.24 -10.33 7.28
N MET A 206 -7.20 -9.75 6.68
CA MET A 206 -6.60 -10.26 5.45
C MET A 206 -5.99 -11.66 5.61
N ILE A 207 -5.32 -11.94 6.73
CA ILE A 207 -4.77 -13.28 7.01
C ILE A 207 -5.90 -14.29 7.13
N ILE A 208 -6.99 -13.93 7.81
CA ILE A 208 -8.19 -14.78 7.92
C ILE A 208 -8.76 -15.07 6.53
N GLY A 209 -9.11 -14.04 5.76
CA GLY A 209 -9.77 -14.21 4.47
C GLY A 209 -8.94 -14.97 3.44
N LYS A 210 -7.61 -14.93 3.54
CA LYS A 210 -6.70 -15.68 2.66
C LYS A 210 -6.25 -17.02 3.23
N SER A 211 -6.71 -17.40 4.42
CA SER A 211 -6.25 -18.60 5.10
C SER A 211 -6.66 -19.85 4.32
N GLN A 212 -5.66 -20.64 3.92
CA GLN A 212 -5.86 -21.94 3.29
C GLN A 212 -6.06 -23.07 4.31
N GLN A 213 -6.16 -22.75 5.61
CA GLN A 213 -6.43 -23.69 6.68
C GLN A 213 -7.61 -23.26 7.55
N GLU A 214 -8.30 -24.25 8.15
CA GLU A 214 -9.34 -23.99 9.14
C GLU A 214 -8.73 -23.32 10.39
N ILE A 215 -9.37 -22.25 10.85
CA ILE A 215 -8.96 -21.46 12.00
C ILE A 215 -9.93 -21.78 13.12
N ASN A 216 -9.41 -22.31 14.23
CA ASN A 216 -10.23 -22.60 15.39
C ASN A 216 -10.88 -21.32 15.94
N ASP A 217 -12.10 -21.41 16.44
CA ASP A 217 -12.82 -20.27 17.03
C ASP A 217 -12.98 -19.06 16.09
N ILE A 218 -13.01 -19.28 14.77
CA ILE A 218 -13.09 -18.19 13.77
C ILE A 218 -14.26 -17.23 14.00
N SER A 219 -15.43 -17.73 14.42
CA SER A 219 -16.59 -16.88 14.74
C SER A 219 -16.28 -15.89 15.86
N LYS A 220 -15.50 -16.30 16.88
CA LYS A 220 -15.10 -15.40 17.98
C LYS A 220 -14.10 -14.35 17.51
N LEU A 221 -13.17 -14.71 16.62
CA LEU A 221 -12.24 -13.76 16.02
C LEU A 221 -12.99 -12.69 15.22
N PHE A 222 -13.94 -13.07 14.38
CA PHE A 222 -14.78 -12.12 13.66
C PHE A 222 -15.60 -11.23 14.60
N GLU A 223 -16.21 -11.80 15.65
CA GLU A 223 -16.90 -10.99 16.65
C GLU A 223 -15.98 -9.95 17.30
N ALA A 224 -14.76 -10.35 17.66
CA ALA A 224 -13.79 -9.48 18.30
C ALA A 224 -13.30 -8.38 17.35
N LEU A 225 -13.15 -8.68 16.05
CA LEU A 225 -12.83 -7.69 15.02
C LEU A 225 -13.97 -6.66 14.86
N ILE A 226 -15.22 -7.13 14.77
CA ILE A 226 -16.40 -6.26 14.61
C ILE A 226 -16.60 -5.36 15.85
N ASP A 227 -16.46 -5.93 17.05
CA ASP A 227 -16.67 -5.20 18.30
C ASP A 227 -15.48 -4.32 18.69
N ASN A 228 -14.33 -4.46 18.02
CA ASN A 228 -13.12 -3.75 18.39
C ASN A 228 -13.38 -2.22 18.38
N PRO A 229 -13.02 -1.48 19.45
CA PRO A 229 -13.23 -0.04 19.49
C PRO A 229 -12.39 0.73 18.46
N ARG A 230 -11.34 0.12 17.91
CA ARG A 230 -10.50 0.71 16.86
C ARG A 230 -11.12 0.55 15.46
N THR A 231 -12.17 -0.25 15.33
CA THR A 231 -12.80 -0.56 14.05
C THR A 231 -13.50 0.67 13.47
N THR A 232 -13.14 1.01 12.24
CA THR A 232 -13.73 2.08 11.43
C THR A 232 -14.50 1.50 10.26
N VAL A 233 -15.23 2.33 9.50
CA VAL A 233 -15.90 1.89 8.26
C VAL A 233 -14.94 1.19 7.30
N TRP A 234 -13.67 1.58 7.28
CA TRP A 234 -12.66 0.95 6.43
C TRP A 234 -12.22 -0.42 6.95
N VAL A 235 -11.91 -0.54 8.24
CA VAL A 235 -11.59 -1.84 8.86
C VAL A 235 -12.76 -2.81 8.65
N MET A 236 -14.01 -2.32 8.74
CA MET A 236 -15.21 -3.10 8.47
C MET A 236 -15.28 -3.66 7.04
N ALA A 237 -14.77 -2.94 6.04
CA ALA A 237 -14.72 -3.45 4.66
C ALA A 237 -13.80 -4.68 4.57
N TYR A 238 -12.62 -4.64 5.18
CA TYR A 238 -11.70 -5.78 5.21
C TYR A 238 -12.24 -6.95 6.03
N ILE A 239 -12.97 -6.67 7.11
CA ILE A 239 -13.66 -7.71 7.89
C ILE A 239 -14.74 -8.37 7.02
N ALA A 240 -15.52 -7.59 6.28
CA ALA A 240 -16.57 -8.11 5.40
C ALA A 240 -15.99 -8.95 4.25
N ASP A 241 -14.92 -8.46 3.61
CA ASP A 241 -14.20 -9.20 2.57
C ASP A 241 -13.65 -10.50 3.14
N ALA A 242 -12.98 -10.45 4.30
CA ALA A 242 -12.44 -11.65 4.95
C ALA A 242 -13.52 -12.67 5.31
N LEU A 243 -14.69 -12.23 5.77
CA LEU A 243 -15.82 -13.10 6.08
C LEU A 243 -16.42 -13.72 4.81
N GLY A 244 -16.40 -13.00 3.68
CA GLY A 244 -16.85 -13.51 2.39
C GLY A 244 -15.87 -14.46 1.70
N ASP A 245 -14.57 -14.21 1.88
CA ASP A 245 -13.48 -14.96 1.21
C ASP A 245 -12.99 -16.18 2.02
N TYR A 246 -13.42 -16.32 3.28
CA TYR A 246 -13.00 -17.45 4.10
C TYR A 246 -13.63 -18.77 3.65
N ASP A 247 -12.78 -19.70 3.19
CA ASP A 247 -13.20 -20.95 2.51
C ASP A 247 -13.85 -22.02 3.42
N TYR A 248 -13.85 -21.84 4.74
CA TYR A 248 -14.33 -22.81 5.71
C TYR A 248 -15.64 -22.39 6.38
N GLU A 249 -16.35 -23.35 6.98
CA GLU A 249 -17.62 -23.08 7.66
C GLU A 249 -17.43 -22.13 8.85
N VAL A 250 -18.22 -21.05 8.88
CA VAL A 250 -18.28 -20.12 10.00
C VAL A 250 -19.58 -20.34 10.75
N VAL A 251 -19.47 -20.79 12.00
CA VAL A 251 -20.63 -20.97 12.88
C VAL A 251 -21.30 -19.62 13.13
N ASP A 252 -22.63 -19.59 13.06
CA ASP A 252 -23.45 -18.38 13.21
C ASP A 252 -23.15 -17.27 12.17
N TYR A 253 -22.76 -17.62 10.94
CA TYR A 253 -22.46 -16.66 9.87
C TYR A 253 -23.50 -15.53 9.75
N ASP A 254 -24.80 -15.86 9.67
CA ASP A 254 -25.88 -14.85 9.55
C ASP A 254 -25.90 -13.87 10.73
N ARG A 255 -25.61 -14.35 11.95
CA ARG A 255 -25.52 -13.49 13.14
C ARG A 255 -24.33 -12.55 13.06
N LEU A 256 -23.20 -12.99 12.50
CA LEU A 256 -22.03 -12.15 12.28
C LEU A 256 -22.31 -11.07 11.23
N ILE A 257 -23.01 -11.42 10.15
CA ILE A 257 -23.45 -10.46 9.13
C ILE A 257 -24.37 -9.40 9.75
N ASP A 258 -25.41 -9.81 10.49
CA ASP A 258 -26.30 -8.88 11.19
C ASP A 258 -25.54 -7.93 12.13
N LYS A 259 -24.51 -8.45 12.80
CA LYS A 259 -23.67 -7.67 13.72
C LYS A 259 -22.77 -6.70 12.95
N LEU A 260 -22.19 -7.16 11.84
CA LEU A 260 -21.37 -6.36 10.94
C LEU A 260 -22.18 -5.18 10.38
N GLU A 261 -23.38 -5.44 9.86
CA GLU A 261 -24.28 -4.41 9.33
C GLU A 261 -24.67 -3.38 10.40
N LYS A 262 -25.08 -3.83 11.59
CA LYS A 262 -25.42 -2.93 12.71
C LYS A 262 -24.24 -2.04 13.13
N LYS A 263 -23.03 -2.62 13.17
CA LYS A 263 -21.82 -1.87 13.52
C LYS A 263 -21.46 -0.87 12.43
N LEU A 264 -21.56 -1.25 11.16
CA LEU A 264 -21.31 -0.37 10.02
C LEU A 264 -22.29 0.82 10.01
N ASP A 265 -23.59 0.57 10.19
CA ASP A 265 -24.61 1.62 10.31
C ASP A 265 -24.32 2.59 11.45
N PHE A 266 -23.88 2.07 12.59
CA PHE A 266 -23.48 2.90 13.73
C PHE A 266 -22.25 3.77 13.40
N LEU A 267 -21.22 3.19 12.80
CA LEU A 267 -20.00 3.91 12.43
C LEU A 267 -20.29 5.00 11.39
N ILE A 268 -21.09 4.70 10.36
CA ILE A 268 -21.50 5.68 9.34
C ILE A 268 -22.25 6.85 9.97
N LYS A 269 -23.14 6.60 10.94
CA LYS A 269 -23.86 7.67 11.67
C LYS A 269 -22.92 8.53 12.50
N GLN A 270 -21.99 7.92 13.23
CA GLN A 270 -20.98 8.68 13.99
C GLN A 270 -20.10 9.53 13.07
N GLU A 271 -19.72 9.00 11.90
CA GLU A 271 -18.91 9.71 10.91
C GLU A 271 -19.68 10.84 10.21
N THR A 272 -21.00 10.72 10.01
CA THR A 272 -21.81 11.79 9.41
C THR A 272 -22.05 12.96 10.37
N ASP A 273 -22.20 12.68 11.67
CA ASP A 273 -22.39 13.72 12.70
C ASP A 273 -21.07 14.40 13.12
N ASN A 274 -19.93 13.76 12.85
CA ASN A 274 -18.61 14.33 13.09
C ASN A 274 -17.68 13.93 11.93
N PRO A 275 -17.77 14.63 10.77
CA PRO A 275 -17.14 14.25 9.50
C PRO A 275 -15.63 14.52 9.49
N GLY A 276 -14.96 14.26 10.62
CA GLY A 276 -13.51 14.28 10.74
C GLY A 276 -12.92 13.65 9.50
N GLU A 277 -12.11 14.42 8.78
CA GLU A 277 -11.63 14.15 7.43
C GLU A 277 -10.97 12.77 7.35
N TYR A 278 -11.72 11.72 7.01
CA TYR A 278 -11.21 10.34 7.10
C TYR A 278 -11.63 9.46 5.91
N TYR A 279 -11.41 9.94 4.68
CA TYR A 279 -11.47 9.10 3.48
C TYR A 279 -10.07 8.61 3.11
N GLY A 280 -9.56 7.53 3.70
CA GLY A 280 -8.30 6.88 3.29
C GLY A 280 -7.01 7.72 3.48
N ASP A 281 -7.14 9.01 3.78
CA ASP A 281 -6.05 10.00 3.90
C ASP A 281 -5.15 9.78 5.14
N HIS A 282 -5.48 8.82 6.01
CA HIS A 282 -4.69 8.46 7.21
C HIS A 282 -3.63 7.42 6.95
N PHE A 283 -3.64 6.88 5.74
CA PHE A 283 -2.56 6.09 5.22
C PHE A 283 -1.50 6.98 4.51
N MET A 284 -1.69 8.30 4.47
CA MET A 284 -0.76 9.25 3.85
C MET A 284 -0.16 10.19 4.92
N GLU A 285 1.14 10.49 4.87
CA GLU A 285 1.79 11.36 5.87
C GLU A 285 1.10 12.71 5.96
N PRO A 286 0.76 13.23 7.16
CA PRO A 286 0.42 14.65 7.23
C PRO A 286 1.55 15.51 6.64
N PRO A 287 1.24 16.63 5.96
CA PRO A 287 2.27 17.54 5.48
C PRO A 287 3.20 17.94 6.64
N GLN A 288 4.51 17.80 6.43
CA GLN A 288 5.51 18.08 7.46
C GLN A 288 5.66 19.58 7.72
N THR A 289 5.35 20.40 6.72
CA THR A 289 5.39 21.84 6.82
C THR A 289 4.07 22.38 7.37
N ASP A 290 4.16 23.14 8.47
CA ASP A 290 3.00 23.82 9.07
C ASP A 290 2.25 24.68 8.05
N TYR A 291 2.97 25.24 7.08
CA TYR A 291 2.36 26.05 6.03
C TYR A 291 1.40 25.23 5.15
N VAL A 292 1.85 24.09 4.62
CA VAL A 292 1.02 23.25 3.73
C VAL A 292 -0.14 22.65 4.52
N LYS A 293 0.14 22.18 5.74
CA LYS A 293 -0.86 21.67 6.68
C LYS A 293 -1.96 22.70 6.95
N ASN A 294 -1.59 23.93 7.30
CA ASN A 294 -2.54 25.02 7.56
C ASN A 294 -3.29 25.44 6.28
N TYR A 295 -2.63 25.46 5.13
CA TYR A 295 -3.28 25.76 3.85
C TYR A 295 -4.42 24.78 3.57
N ILE A 296 -4.16 23.47 3.68
CA ILE A 296 -5.15 22.42 3.44
C ILE A 296 -6.28 22.52 4.46
N ASN A 297 -5.96 22.59 5.76
CA ASN A 297 -6.96 22.58 6.83
C ASN A 297 -7.92 23.79 6.78
N ASN A 298 -7.46 24.93 6.24
CA ASN A 298 -8.27 26.15 6.15
C ASN A 298 -9.16 26.23 4.90
N LEU A 299 -9.21 25.21 4.05
CA LEU A 299 -10.18 25.18 2.95
C LEU A 299 -11.59 24.93 3.49
N ASP A 300 -12.54 25.70 2.98
CA ASP A 300 -13.91 25.83 3.48
C ASP A 300 -14.76 24.54 3.43
N SER A 301 -14.44 23.62 2.53
CA SER A 301 -15.24 22.41 2.26
C SER A 301 -14.41 21.13 2.33
N PRO A 302 -14.98 20.03 2.85
CA PRO A 302 -14.33 18.71 2.89
C PRO A 302 -13.83 18.25 1.52
N GLU A 303 -14.58 18.50 0.45
CA GLU A 303 -14.22 18.12 -0.92
C GLU A 303 -12.99 18.87 -1.42
N LYS A 304 -12.87 20.17 -1.08
CA LYS A 304 -11.68 20.96 -1.41
C LYS A 304 -10.46 20.48 -0.62
N ARG A 305 -10.62 20.16 0.66
CA ARG A 305 -9.53 19.62 1.49
C ARG A 305 -9.04 18.28 0.97
N LYS A 306 -9.96 17.37 0.63
CA LYS A 306 -9.66 16.10 -0.02
C LYS A 306 -8.93 16.29 -1.35
N SER A 307 -9.46 17.12 -2.24
CA SER A 307 -8.81 17.40 -3.52
C SER A 307 -7.42 18.02 -3.31
N ALA A 308 -7.26 18.91 -2.34
CA ALA A 308 -5.99 19.53 -2.01
C ALA A 308 -4.97 18.50 -1.51
N ARG A 309 -5.35 17.63 -0.56
CA ARG A 309 -4.52 16.53 -0.06
C ARG A 309 -4.05 15.62 -1.20
N ILE A 310 -4.95 15.16 -2.06
CA ILE A 310 -4.60 14.32 -3.22
C ILE A 310 -3.56 15.00 -4.11
N ASN A 311 -3.76 16.27 -4.46
CA ASN A 311 -2.79 16.99 -5.30
C ASN A 311 -1.46 17.21 -4.58
N TYR A 312 -1.46 17.47 -3.26
CA TYR A 312 -0.24 17.56 -2.47
C TYR A 312 0.58 16.27 -2.54
N TYR A 313 -0.06 15.11 -2.36
CA TYR A 313 0.66 13.83 -2.42
C TYR A 313 1.16 13.51 -3.83
N LEU A 314 0.35 13.75 -4.87
CA LEU A 314 0.79 13.60 -6.27
C LEU A 314 2.01 14.47 -6.60
N LEU A 315 2.08 15.65 -6.01
CA LEU A 315 3.22 16.54 -6.12
C LEU A 315 4.43 16.03 -5.34
N ARG A 316 4.22 15.50 -4.12
CA ARG A 316 5.31 15.00 -3.26
C ARG A 316 6.13 13.90 -3.88
N GLN A 317 5.56 13.10 -4.79
CA GLN A 317 6.27 12.05 -5.52
C GLN A 317 7.49 12.53 -6.32
N ASN A 318 7.45 13.78 -6.80
CA ASN A 318 8.46 14.30 -7.72
C ASN A 318 9.12 15.59 -7.22
N TYR A 319 8.58 16.18 -6.15
CA TYR A 319 9.02 17.48 -5.64
C TYR A 319 9.09 17.46 -4.12
N SER A 320 10.13 18.08 -3.58
CA SER A 320 10.29 18.21 -2.13
C SER A 320 9.20 19.10 -1.55
N GLU A 321 8.87 18.89 -0.27
CA GLU A 321 7.83 19.68 0.37
C GLU A 321 8.17 21.18 0.42
N GLU A 322 9.45 21.53 0.55
CA GLU A 322 9.90 22.93 0.48
C GLU A 322 9.71 23.54 -0.91
N GLN A 323 9.86 22.77 -2.00
CA GLN A 323 9.53 23.22 -3.36
C GLN A 323 8.04 23.50 -3.50
N ILE A 324 7.19 22.57 -3.04
CA ILE A 324 5.73 22.70 -3.06
C ILE A 324 5.28 23.93 -2.26
N LYS A 325 5.80 24.07 -1.03
CA LYS A 325 5.56 25.23 -0.16
C LYS A 325 5.99 26.53 -0.82
N SER A 326 7.19 26.58 -1.41
CA SER A 326 7.70 27.79 -2.08
C SER A 326 6.78 28.22 -3.22
N CYS A 327 6.32 27.27 -4.04
CA CYS A 327 5.37 27.57 -5.11
C CYS A 327 3.97 27.94 -4.61
N LEU A 328 3.47 27.34 -3.52
CA LEU A 328 2.20 27.76 -2.92
C LEU A 328 2.27 29.20 -2.38
N ILE A 329 3.39 29.57 -1.75
CA ILE A 329 3.65 30.95 -1.31
C ILE A 329 3.71 31.89 -2.51
N TYR A 330 4.37 31.48 -3.60
CA TYR A 330 4.41 32.26 -4.84
C TYR A 330 3.01 32.51 -5.40
N LEU A 331 2.21 31.46 -5.57
CA LEU A 331 0.83 31.56 -6.07
C LEU A 331 -0.07 32.41 -5.16
N GLN A 332 0.16 32.38 -3.84
CA GLN A 332 -0.57 33.23 -2.91
C GLN A 332 -0.26 34.72 -3.12
N LYS A 333 0.99 35.06 -3.46
CA LYS A 333 1.43 36.45 -3.63
C LYS A 333 1.16 36.99 -5.03
N ASN A 334 1.40 36.18 -6.05
CA ASN A 334 1.48 36.63 -7.44
C ASN A 334 0.29 36.16 -8.30
N GLY A 335 -0.54 35.25 -7.81
CA GLY A 335 -1.64 34.67 -8.58
C GLY A 335 -1.15 33.68 -9.64
N ASP A 336 -1.95 33.47 -10.68
CA ASP A 336 -1.62 32.57 -11.79
C ASP A 336 -0.48 33.15 -12.67
N LEU A 337 0.30 32.27 -13.31
CA LEU A 337 1.49 32.64 -14.09
C LEU A 337 1.23 33.57 -15.28
N GLU A 338 0.02 33.56 -15.85
CA GLU A 338 -0.32 34.25 -17.09
C GLU A 338 -1.08 35.55 -16.83
N SER A 339 -2.10 35.52 -15.98
CA SER A 339 -2.94 36.70 -15.72
C SER A 339 -2.70 37.36 -14.36
N GLY A 340 -1.96 36.72 -13.46
CA GLY A 340 -1.77 37.18 -12.08
C GLY A 340 -3.05 37.11 -11.23
N ALA A 341 -4.11 36.47 -11.74
CA ALA A 341 -5.38 36.36 -11.03
C ALA A 341 -5.26 35.40 -9.84
N PRO A 342 -6.02 35.62 -8.75
CA PRO A 342 -6.03 34.70 -7.62
C PRO A 342 -6.41 33.28 -8.03
N VAL A 343 -5.57 32.30 -7.66
CA VAL A 343 -5.83 30.89 -7.93
C VAL A 343 -6.64 30.27 -6.79
N GLU A 344 -7.88 29.85 -7.09
CA GLU A 344 -8.78 29.23 -6.11
C GLU A 344 -8.27 27.85 -5.64
N TYR A 345 -7.85 26.99 -6.57
CA TYR A 345 -7.36 25.62 -6.29
C TYR A 345 -5.84 25.52 -6.44
N ARG A 346 -5.08 26.16 -5.54
CA ARG A 346 -3.63 26.33 -5.68
C ARG A 346 -2.85 25.04 -5.83
N LEU A 347 -3.14 24.01 -5.03
CA LEU A 347 -2.44 22.70 -5.15
C LEU A 347 -2.74 21.99 -6.48
N ARG A 348 -3.97 22.09 -6.98
CA ARG A 348 -4.34 21.52 -8.29
C ARG A 348 -3.69 22.29 -9.44
N TYR A 349 -3.61 23.61 -9.32
CA TYR A 349 -2.91 24.44 -10.28
C TYR A 349 -1.41 24.16 -10.26
N LEU A 350 -0.84 24.01 -9.06
CA LEU A 350 0.55 23.65 -8.84
C LEU A 350 0.86 22.30 -9.51
N TYR A 351 0.05 21.27 -9.26
CA TYR A 351 0.22 19.94 -9.89
C TYR A 351 0.37 20.01 -11.41
N ARG A 352 -0.31 20.96 -12.07
CA ARG A 352 -0.25 21.15 -13.53
C ARG A 352 0.89 22.03 -14.03
N ASN A 353 1.50 22.83 -13.15
CA ASN A 353 2.39 23.94 -13.55
C ASN A 353 3.66 24.07 -12.70
N ILE A 354 3.96 23.11 -11.83
CA ILE A 354 5.02 23.26 -10.82
C ILE A 354 6.41 23.50 -11.44
N GLU A 355 6.75 22.88 -12.56
CA GLU A 355 8.02 23.15 -13.25
C GLU A 355 8.13 24.61 -13.71
N ARG A 356 7.06 25.16 -14.31
CA ARG A 356 7.02 26.57 -14.73
C ARG A 356 7.12 27.49 -13.52
N LEU A 357 6.45 27.17 -12.42
CA LEU A 357 6.50 27.93 -11.17
C LEU A 357 7.90 27.93 -10.54
N LEU A 358 8.56 26.77 -10.49
CA LEU A 358 9.92 26.65 -9.99
C LEU A 358 10.92 27.45 -10.83
N GLN A 359 10.77 27.46 -12.15
CA GLN A 359 11.58 28.31 -13.04
C GLN A 359 11.37 29.80 -12.80
N SER A 360 10.12 30.25 -12.59
CA SER A 360 9.82 31.65 -12.28
C SER A 360 10.46 32.08 -10.96
N ILE A 361 10.37 31.25 -9.92
CA ILE A 361 10.99 31.50 -8.62
C ILE A 361 12.52 31.59 -8.74
N GLY A 362 13.15 30.71 -9.51
CA GLY A 362 14.60 30.72 -9.74
C GLY A 362 15.12 31.94 -10.51
N ARG A 363 14.28 32.61 -11.31
CA ARG A 363 14.65 33.82 -12.06
C ARG A 363 14.54 35.11 -11.25
N GLU A 364 13.70 35.16 -10.22
CA GLU A 364 13.54 36.33 -9.34
C GLU A 364 14.63 36.44 -8.26
N GLY A 365 15.47 35.39 -8.11
CA GLY A 365 16.61 35.35 -7.18
C GLY A 365 17.97 35.76 -7.77
N HIS A 366 17.99 36.22 -9.02
CA HIS A 366 19.14 36.80 -9.72
C HIS A 366 18.79 38.21 -10.19
#